data_AF-A0A358AS03-F1
#
_entry.id   AF-A0A358AS03-F1
#
_cell.length_a   1.000
_cell.length_b   1.000
_cell.length_c   1.000
_cell.angle_alpha   90.00
_cell.angle_beta   90.00
_cell.angle_gamma   90.00
#
_symmetry.space_group_name_H-M   'P 1'
#
loop_
_entity.id
_entity.type
_entity.pdbx_description
1 polymer ?
#
loop_
_entity_poly.entity_id
_entity_poly.type
_entity_poly.pdbx_seq_one_letter_code
_entity_poly.pdbx_strand_id
1 'polypeptide(L)'
;MILPKNGRIVIVDDSIDDTIDFMEIFSREGISFSYFNGSVETLPESGNAILGTFLMLLDLELDGSAVGNDATQASQVISVIERILGNAAKNFSVIIVAWSKSLTILNELKPRMISAGINPLALFEMDKLSCKNEEGRFDIELIRAALKEKMSEIPAVNLMYYWDNLAGQAAASVYTSILTLDPTTPQEKNKQLNAYFEELAKAYKGKGVTENDSCATINMLNFFLSNEIGRLNCDPIKLDISSENKAIINTEHYASINARINILPTASPLSCGSIHINPCEELRLNDSDIFNNNENAKRHDVYAYENMRPIICEVSTICDQAQDRKQLNRFIPGLIVSAALEKYFKKNADYLYISCLLRHANVLDEKPFYIVLDFRRFFSIKEFEETPDLLFQISETLLMHIQNRLGRHISNPGVVFANHK
;
A
#
# COMPACT_ATOMS: atom_id res chain seq x y z
N MET A 1 -20.74 5.05 -12.80
CA MET A 1 -20.18 4.66 -11.49
C MET A 1 -19.37 3.40 -11.72
N ILE A 2 -18.21 3.29 -11.10
CA ILE A 2 -17.36 2.11 -11.18
C ILE A 2 -17.60 1.33 -9.89
N LEU A 3 -18.21 0.14 -9.97
CA LEU A 3 -18.31 -0.76 -8.82
C LEU A 3 -17.04 -1.62 -8.72
N PRO A 4 -16.59 -1.99 -7.50
CA PRO A 4 -15.51 -2.95 -7.35
C PRO A 4 -15.97 -4.32 -7.85
N LYS A 5 -15.21 -4.93 -8.76
CA LYS A 5 -15.58 -6.24 -9.35
C LYS A 5 -14.99 -7.44 -8.61
N ASN A 6 -13.93 -7.24 -7.84
CA ASN A 6 -13.08 -8.33 -7.34
C ASN A 6 -13.39 -8.74 -5.88
N GLY A 7 -14.66 -9.02 -5.55
CA GLY A 7 -15.02 -9.69 -4.28
C GLY A 7 -15.02 -8.78 -3.04
N ARG A 8 -15.06 -7.46 -3.24
CA ARG A 8 -15.05 -6.45 -2.16
C ARG A 8 -16.44 -6.03 -1.70
N ILE A 9 -17.47 -6.78 -2.11
CA ILE A 9 -18.86 -6.50 -1.75
C ILE A 9 -19.38 -7.62 -0.86
N VAL A 10 -19.97 -7.23 0.26
CA VAL A 10 -20.69 -8.12 1.16
C VAL A 10 -22.18 -7.79 1.12
N ILE A 11 -23.01 -8.81 1.03
CA ILE A 11 -24.46 -8.73 1.16
C ILE A 11 -24.86 -9.46 2.45
N VAL A 12 -25.64 -8.80 3.29
CA VAL A 12 -26.21 -9.37 4.50
C VAL A 12 -27.71 -9.18 4.47
N ASP A 13 -28.45 -10.28 4.42
CA ASP A 13 -29.92 -10.27 4.37
C ASP A 13 -30.41 -11.63 4.90
N ASP A 14 -31.42 -11.65 5.75
CA ASP A 14 -31.95 -12.90 6.31
C ASP A 14 -32.75 -13.71 5.28
N SER A 15 -33.32 -13.04 4.27
CA SER A 15 -34.12 -13.63 3.21
C SER A 15 -33.33 -13.71 1.89
N ILE A 16 -32.86 -14.91 1.55
CA ILE A 16 -32.19 -15.13 0.27
C ILE A 16 -33.10 -14.77 -0.92
N ASP A 17 -34.41 -15.02 -0.80
CA ASP A 17 -35.39 -14.70 -1.84
C ASP A 17 -35.50 -13.19 -2.07
N ASP A 18 -35.30 -12.36 -1.04
CA ASP A 18 -35.26 -10.89 -1.17
C ASP A 18 -33.97 -10.41 -1.85
N THR A 19 -32.95 -11.26 -1.99
CA THR A 19 -31.63 -10.91 -2.56
C THR A 19 -31.26 -11.64 -3.84
N ILE A 20 -31.99 -12.68 -4.25
CA ILE A 20 -31.69 -13.46 -5.47
C ILE A 20 -31.61 -12.58 -6.72
N ASP A 21 -32.62 -11.74 -6.97
CA ASP A 21 -32.61 -10.83 -8.12
C ASP A 21 -31.35 -9.95 -8.11
N PHE A 22 -30.98 -9.48 -6.92
CA PHE A 22 -29.82 -8.63 -6.71
C PHE A 22 -28.49 -9.36 -6.97
N MET A 23 -28.39 -10.60 -6.50
CA MET A 23 -27.24 -11.48 -6.71
C MET A 23 -27.08 -11.89 -8.17
N GLU A 24 -28.18 -12.20 -8.86
CA GLU A 24 -28.19 -12.50 -10.30
C GLU A 24 -27.69 -11.31 -11.12
N ILE A 25 -28.13 -10.11 -10.75
CA ILE A 25 -27.68 -8.87 -11.36
C ILE A 25 -26.16 -8.69 -11.22
N PHE A 26 -25.62 -8.83 -10.01
CA PHE A 26 -24.17 -8.73 -9.79
C PHE A 26 -23.39 -9.81 -10.55
N SER A 27 -23.92 -11.03 -10.58
CA SER A 27 -23.31 -12.15 -11.30
C SER A 27 -23.25 -11.88 -12.81
N ARG A 28 -24.33 -11.35 -13.41
CA ARG A 28 -24.36 -11.00 -14.84
C ARG A 28 -23.34 -9.92 -15.22
N GLU A 29 -23.04 -9.01 -14.31
CA GLU A 29 -22.05 -7.94 -14.52
C GLU A 29 -20.60 -8.38 -14.19
N GLY A 30 -20.42 -9.63 -13.76
CA GLY A 30 -19.14 -10.18 -13.34
C GLY A 30 -18.62 -9.56 -12.04
N ILE A 31 -19.53 -9.13 -11.16
CA ILE A 31 -19.21 -8.57 -9.85
C ILE A 31 -19.25 -9.70 -8.83
N SER A 32 -18.10 -10.00 -8.23
CA SER A 32 -18.02 -10.97 -7.15
C SER A 32 -18.48 -10.37 -5.82
N PHE A 33 -19.22 -11.13 -5.03
CA PHE A 33 -19.71 -10.76 -3.71
C PHE A 33 -19.67 -11.94 -2.74
N SER A 34 -19.75 -11.66 -1.44
CA SER A 34 -20.01 -12.66 -0.39
C SER A 34 -21.38 -12.41 0.24
N TYR A 35 -22.15 -13.48 0.46
CA TYR A 35 -23.48 -13.40 1.05
C TYR A 35 -23.48 -14.04 2.45
N PHE A 36 -24.15 -13.38 3.40
CA PHE A 36 -24.41 -13.90 4.74
C PHE A 36 -25.87 -13.72 5.10
N ASN A 37 -26.47 -14.71 5.76
CA ASN A 37 -27.88 -14.62 6.16
C ASN A 37 -28.11 -13.94 7.52
N GLY A 38 -27.08 -13.33 8.09
CA GLY A 38 -27.13 -12.70 9.42
C GLY A 38 -27.06 -13.68 10.60
N SER A 39 -27.23 -14.99 10.39
CA SER A 39 -27.20 -15.98 11.45
C SER A 39 -25.78 -16.30 11.91
N VAL A 40 -25.61 -16.53 13.22
CA VAL A 40 -24.32 -16.80 13.88
C VAL A 40 -23.54 -17.95 13.23
N GLU A 41 -24.25 -18.92 12.64
CA GLU A 41 -23.67 -20.10 11.98
C GLU A 41 -23.09 -19.82 10.60
N THR A 42 -23.62 -18.83 9.88
CA THR A 42 -23.12 -18.47 8.54
C THR A 42 -22.05 -17.39 8.59
N LEU A 43 -22.01 -16.61 9.67
CA LEU A 43 -21.01 -15.56 9.85
C LEU A 43 -19.60 -16.15 10.00
N PRO A 44 -18.55 -15.41 9.56
CA PRO A 44 -17.17 -15.86 9.71
C PRO A 44 -16.84 -16.22 11.16
N GLU A 45 -15.96 -17.18 11.38
CA GLU A 45 -15.50 -17.51 12.73
C GLU A 45 -14.87 -16.29 13.41
N SER A 46 -14.94 -16.24 14.74
CA SER A 46 -14.36 -15.14 15.51
C SER A 46 -12.87 -14.98 15.20
N GLY A 47 -12.46 -13.77 14.79
CA GLY A 47 -11.09 -13.47 14.36
C GLY A 47 -10.83 -13.64 12.85
N ASN A 48 -11.75 -14.24 12.10
CA ASN A 48 -11.62 -14.50 10.65
C ASN A 48 -12.49 -13.53 9.82
N ALA A 49 -12.39 -12.23 10.12
CA ALA A 49 -13.13 -11.20 9.39
C ALA A 49 -12.77 -11.19 7.89
N ILE A 50 -13.73 -10.79 7.05
CA ILE A 50 -13.57 -10.69 5.60
C ILE A 50 -12.72 -9.46 5.26
N LEU A 51 -11.45 -9.72 4.93
CA LEU A 51 -10.48 -8.69 4.55
C LEU A 51 -10.82 -8.09 3.18
N GLY A 52 -10.57 -6.79 3.04
CA GLY A 52 -10.76 -6.09 1.76
C GLY A 52 -12.22 -5.78 1.42
N THR A 53 -13.17 -6.05 2.32
CA THR A 53 -14.55 -5.59 2.18
C THR A 53 -14.57 -4.08 2.09
N PHE A 54 -15.13 -3.58 1.00
CA PHE A 54 -15.23 -2.17 0.72
C PHE A 54 -16.68 -1.67 0.78
N LEU A 55 -17.63 -2.46 0.28
CA LEU A 55 -19.05 -2.15 0.30
C LEU A 55 -19.80 -3.26 1.04
N MET A 56 -20.60 -2.89 2.03
CA MET A 56 -21.53 -3.79 2.70
C MET A 56 -22.96 -3.32 2.44
N LEU A 57 -23.78 -4.19 1.86
CA LEU A 57 -25.21 -4.02 1.74
C LEU A 57 -25.85 -4.81 2.87
N LEU A 58 -26.56 -4.12 3.75
CA LEU A 58 -26.95 -4.66 5.05
C LEU A 58 -28.43 -4.44 5.27
N ASP A 59 -29.19 -5.53 5.32
CA ASP A 59 -30.52 -5.47 5.92
C ASP A 59 -30.42 -5.23 7.42
N LEU A 60 -31.31 -4.39 7.92
CA LEU A 60 -31.43 -4.06 9.33
C LEU A 60 -32.34 -5.04 10.08
N GLU A 61 -33.21 -5.75 9.36
CA GLU A 61 -34.19 -6.69 9.90
C GLU A 61 -33.67 -8.14 9.86
N LEU A 62 -32.56 -8.41 10.54
CA LEU A 62 -31.96 -9.75 10.57
C LEU A 62 -32.76 -10.68 11.52
N ASP A 63 -33.14 -11.87 11.04
CA ASP A 63 -33.83 -13.00 11.73
C ASP A 63 -35.35 -13.20 11.48
N GLY A 64 -35.95 -12.60 10.45
CA GLY A 64 -37.33 -12.90 10.01
C GLY A 64 -38.42 -12.70 11.07
N SER A 65 -38.05 -12.20 12.24
CA SER A 65 -38.87 -12.04 13.42
C SER A 65 -38.86 -10.56 13.77
N ALA A 66 -39.90 -9.86 13.33
CA ALA A 66 -40.25 -8.51 13.74
C ALA A 66 -40.64 -8.42 15.24
N VAL A 67 -40.03 -9.24 16.11
CA VAL A 67 -40.41 -9.47 17.51
C VAL A 67 -39.44 -8.79 18.48
N GLY A 68 -38.38 -8.15 17.98
CA GLY A 68 -37.51 -7.27 18.77
C GLY A 68 -37.92 -5.80 18.66
N ASN A 69 -37.67 -5.01 19.71
CA ASN A 69 -37.63 -3.55 19.57
C ASN A 69 -36.38 -3.12 18.78
N ASP A 70 -36.42 -1.93 18.15
CA ASP A 70 -35.33 -1.37 17.33
C ASP A 70 -33.94 -1.46 18.01
N ALA A 71 -33.90 -1.33 19.35
CA ALA A 71 -32.69 -1.45 20.15
C ALA A 71 -32.05 -2.86 20.13
N THR A 72 -32.87 -3.92 20.18
CA THR A 72 -32.39 -5.31 20.09
C THR A 72 -31.86 -5.59 18.70
N GLN A 73 -32.60 -5.19 17.66
CA GLN A 73 -32.19 -5.35 16.26
C GLN A 73 -30.89 -4.59 15.96
N ALA A 74 -30.76 -3.35 16.44
CA ALA A 74 -29.52 -2.59 16.31
C ALA A 74 -28.33 -3.28 17.01
N SER A 75 -28.54 -3.94 18.16
CA SER A 75 -27.48 -4.70 18.85
C SER A 75 -26.98 -5.87 18.01
N GLN A 76 -27.91 -6.58 17.38
CA GLN A 76 -27.60 -7.71 16.52
C GLN A 76 -26.86 -7.26 15.26
N VAL A 77 -27.32 -6.20 14.62
CA VAL A 77 -26.65 -5.60 13.46
C VAL A 77 -25.21 -5.21 13.78
N ILE A 78 -24.94 -4.63 14.96
CA ILE A 78 -23.57 -4.32 15.41
C ILE A 78 -22.71 -5.58 15.49
N SER A 79 -23.22 -6.65 16.11
CA SER A 79 -22.51 -7.93 16.22
C SER A 79 -22.16 -8.50 14.85
N VAL A 80 -23.09 -8.43 13.89
CA VAL A 80 -22.90 -8.88 12.51
C VAL A 80 -21.83 -8.06 11.80
N ILE A 81 -21.89 -6.72 11.91
CA ILE A 81 -20.89 -5.80 11.36
C ILE A 81 -19.50 -6.14 11.91
N GLU A 82 -19.35 -6.26 13.24
CA GLU A 82 -18.05 -6.56 13.85
C GLU A 82 -17.51 -7.92 13.45
N ARG A 83 -18.38 -8.93 13.33
CA ARG A 83 -17.95 -10.29 12.98
C ARG A 83 -17.52 -10.41 11.53
N ILE A 84 -18.20 -9.73 10.62
CA ILE A 84 -17.84 -9.73 9.18
C ILE A 84 -16.65 -8.82 8.92
N LEU A 85 -16.65 -7.60 9.42
CA LEU A 85 -15.69 -6.56 9.01
C LEU A 85 -14.51 -6.43 9.96
N GLY A 86 -14.63 -6.86 11.23
CA GLY A 86 -13.58 -6.73 12.24
C GLY A 86 -13.02 -5.31 12.31
N ASN A 87 -11.70 -5.18 12.17
CA ASN A 87 -11.02 -3.89 12.19
C ASN A 87 -11.41 -2.96 11.02
N ALA A 88 -11.86 -3.51 9.88
CA ALA A 88 -12.29 -2.69 8.75
C ALA A 88 -13.54 -1.85 9.06
N ALA A 89 -14.34 -2.27 10.06
CA ALA A 89 -15.47 -1.48 10.54
C ALA A 89 -15.04 -0.18 11.25
N LYS A 90 -13.78 -0.09 11.72
CA LYS A 90 -13.34 0.94 12.69
C LYS A 90 -12.42 2.01 12.09
N ASN A 91 -12.02 1.85 10.83
CA ASN A 91 -10.93 2.61 10.21
C ASN A 91 -11.31 3.30 8.90
N PHE A 92 -12.59 3.69 8.73
CA PHE A 92 -13.09 4.40 7.54
C PHE A 92 -12.75 3.72 6.20
N SER A 93 -12.71 2.38 6.20
CA SER A 93 -12.32 1.59 5.00
C SER A 93 -13.51 0.96 4.27
N VAL A 94 -14.72 1.07 4.84
CA VAL A 94 -15.93 0.40 4.34
C VAL A 94 -17.08 1.40 4.20
N ILE A 95 -17.87 1.27 3.14
CA ILE A 95 -19.15 1.92 2.97
C ILE A 95 -20.23 0.93 3.35
N ILE A 96 -21.14 1.34 4.22
CA ILE A 96 -22.30 0.54 4.62
C ILE A 96 -23.53 1.17 3.99
N VAL A 97 -24.30 0.37 3.26
CA VAL A 97 -25.62 0.74 2.76
C VAL A 97 -26.64 -0.02 3.59
N ALA A 98 -27.34 0.69 4.45
CA ALA A 98 -28.49 0.18 5.18
C ALA A 98 -29.65 0.02 4.19
N TRP A 99 -29.93 -1.23 3.85
CA TRP A 99 -30.87 -1.63 2.82
C TRP A 99 -32.06 -2.34 3.46
N SER A 100 -33.09 -1.58 3.86
CA SER A 100 -34.21 -2.14 4.63
C SER A 100 -35.56 -1.52 4.26
N LYS A 101 -36.65 -2.21 4.63
CA LYS A 101 -38.03 -1.75 4.45
C LYS A 101 -38.40 -0.67 5.48
N SER A 102 -37.87 -0.79 6.70
CA SER A 102 -37.98 0.21 7.76
C SER A 102 -36.61 0.76 8.14
N LEU A 103 -36.47 2.08 8.12
CA LEU A 103 -35.23 2.77 8.50
C LEU A 103 -35.25 3.28 9.95
N THR A 104 -36.30 2.99 10.73
CA THR A 104 -36.42 3.46 12.12
C THR A 104 -35.29 2.94 13.03
N ILE A 105 -34.82 1.72 12.76
CA ILE A 105 -33.71 1.04 13.44
C ILE A 105 -32.43 1.89 13.40
N LEU A 106 -32.25 2.73 12.37
CA LEU A 106 -31.06 3.59 12.26
C LEU A 106 -30.91 4.60 13.41
N ASN A 107 -32.02 5.01 14.04
CA ASN A 107 -32.00 5.92 15.18
C ASN A 107 -31.30 5.28 16.40
N GLU A 108 -31.44 3.97 16.57
CA GLU A 108 -30.77 3.19 17.62
C GLU A 108 -29.39 2.71 17.16
N LEU A 109 -29.22 2.39 15.88
CA LEU A 109 -27.97 1.88 15.34
C LEU A 109 -26.84 2.91 15.35
N LYS A 110 -27.10 4.15 14.89
CA LYS A 110 -26.05 5.19 14.78
C LYS A 110 -25.35 5.47 16.12
N PRO A 111 -26.04 5.70 17.26
CA PRO A 111 -25.39 5.87 18.56
C PRO A 111 -24.57 4.64 19.01
N ARG A 112 -25.05 3.43 18.69
CA ARG A 112 -24.37 2.17 19.04
C ARG A 112 -23.11 1.95 18.21
N MET A 113 -23.13 2.30 16.92
CA MET A 113 -21.94 2.28 16.07
C MET A 113 -20.83 3.16 16.66
N ILE A 114 -21.18 4.40 17.06
CA ILE A 114 -20.25 5.31 17.73
C ILE A 114 -19.69 4.69 19.01
N SER A 115 -20.57 4.11 19.85
CA SER A 115 -20.17 3.49 21.12
C SER A 115 -19.26 2.27 20.93
N ALA A 116 -19.45 1.51 19.85
CA ALA A 116 -18.63 0.34 19.48
C ALA A 116 -17.33 0.73 18.72
N GLY A 117 -17.17 2.01 18.39
CA GLY A 117 -16.06 2.51 17.56
C GLY A 117 -16.15 2.09 16.09
N ILE A 118 -17.36 1.75 15.61
CA ILE A 118 -17.62 1.46 14.20
C ILE A 118 -17.76 2.79 13.46
N ASN A 119 -16.81 3.03 12.57
CA ASN A 119 -16.64 4.26 11.80
C ASN A 119 -16.47 3.90 10.31
N PRO A 120 -17.58 3.63 9.60
CA PRO A 120 -17.52 3.41 8.16
C PRO A 120 -17.12 4.71 7.46
N LEU A 121 -16.57 4.59 6.25
CA LEU A 121 -16.30 5.71 5.37
C LEU A 121 -17.59 6.51 5.07
N ALA A 122 -18.69 5.79 4.88
CA ALA A 122 -20.03 6.36 4.78
C ALA A 122 -21.08 5.34 5.22
N LEU A 123 -22.19 5.84 5.78
CA LEU A 123 -23.41 5.08 6.03
C LEU A 123 -24.52 5.69 5.17
N PHE A 124 -24.97 4.94 4.17
CA PHE A 124 -26.03 5.36 3.26
C PHE A 124 -27.32 4.60 3.56
N GLU A 125 -28.43 5.30 3.38
CA GLU A 125 -29.77 4.74 3.55
C GLU A 125 -30.35 4.45 2.17
N MET A 126 -30.88 3.24 1.99
CA MET A 126 -31.46 2.80 0.72
C MET A 126 -32.73 1.99 1.00
N ASP A 127 -33.88 2.54 0.63
CA ASP A 127 -35.16 1.84 0.77
C ASP A 127 -35.26 0.70 -0.25
N LYS A 128 -35.57 -0.53 0.20
CA LYS A 128 -35.75 -1.69 -0.69
C LYS A 128 -36.80 -1.43 -1.77
N LEU A 129 -37.86 -0.68 -1.47
CA LEU A 129 -38.95 -0.39 -2.42
C LEU A 129 -38.49 0.52 -3.56
N SER A 130 -37.59 1.46 -3.29
CA SER A 130 -37.05 2.39 -4.29
C SER A 130 -36.23 1.71 -5.40
N CYS A 131 -35.79 0.48 -5.15
CA CYS A 131 -34.99 -0.33 -6.07
C CYS A 131 -35.81 -1.35 -6.88
N LYS A 132 -37.14 -1.35 -6.72
CA LYS A 132 -38.05 -2.26 -7.43
C LYS A 132 -38.77 -1.54 -8.58
N ASN A 133 -38.97 -2.24 -9.69
CA ASN A 133 -39.77 -1.77 -10.81
C ASN A 133 -41.28 -1.86 -10.50
N GLU A 134 -42.12 -1.44 -11.45
CA GLU A 134 -43.59 -1.47 -11.34
C GLU A 134 -44.16 -2.90 -11.16
N GLU A 135 -43.39 -3.93 -11.51
CA GLU A 135 -43.74 -5.34 -11.33
C GLU A 135 -43.28 -5.91 -9.98
N GLY A 136 -42.66 -5.08 -9.12
CA GLY A 136 -42.19 -5.46 -7.79
C GLY A 136 -40.88 -6.26 -7.77
N ARG A 137 -40.18 -6.34 -8.92
CA ARG A 137 -38.87 -7.00 -9.07
C ARG A 137 -37.75 -5.99 -8.95
N PHE A 138 -36.59 -6.40 -8.47
CA PHE A 138 -35.44 -5.49 -8.39
C PHE A 138 -34.93 -5.10 -9.77
N ASP A 139 -34.61 -3.81 -9.94
CA ASP A 139 -34.11 -3.24 -11.18
C ASP A 139 -32.66 -2.78 -11.01
N ILE A 140 -31.77 -3.32 -11.84
CA ILE A 140 -30.33 -3.00 -11.80
C ILE A 140 -30.05 -1.53 -12.07
N GLU A 141 -30.80 -0.88 -12.94
CA GLU A 141 -30.55 0.52 -13.27
C GLU A 141 -30.99 1.43 -12.12
N LEU A 142 -32.05 1.08 -11.39
CA LEU A 142 -32.45 1.78 -10.17
C LEU A 142 -31.42 1.62 -9.05
N ILE A 143 -30.96 0.38 -8.81
CA ILE A 143 -29.90 0.09 -7.84
C ILE A 143 -28.61 0.84 -8.20
N ARG A 144 -28.22 0.78 -9.47
CA ARG A 144 -27.01 1.46 -9.98
C ARG A 144 -27.15 2.98 -9.83
N ALA A 145 -28.33 3.54 -10.07
CA ALA A 145 -28.60 4.95 -9.88
C ALA A 145 -28.51 5.36 -8.41
N ALA A 146 -29.15 4.61 -7.51
CA ALA A 146 -29.12 4.86 -6.07
C ALA A 146 -27.70 4.77 -5.50
N LEU A 147 -26.97 3.71 -5.82
CA LEU A 147 -25.56 3.58 -5.44
C LEU A 147 -24.73 4.70 -6.06
N LYS A 148 -24.94 5.04 -7.34
CA LYS A 148 -24.18 6.14 -8.00
C LYS A 148 -24.41 7.48 -7.34
N GLU A 149 -25.64 7.79 -6.94
CA GLU A 149 -25.99 9.02 -6.23
C GLU A 149 -25.23 9.07 -4.90
N LYS A 150 -25.37 8.05 -4.06
CA LYS A 150 -24.70 8.00 -2.75
C LYS A 150 -23.18 8.04 -2.87
N MET A 151 -22.63 7.29 -3.82
CA MET A 151 -21.19 7.24 -4.08
C MET A 151 -20.64 8.54 -4.69
N SER A 152 -21.47 9.41 -5.26
CA SER A 152 -21.04 10.69 -5.80
C SER A 152 -20.60 11.68 -4.71
N GLU A 153 -20.99 11.45 -3.45
CA GLU A 153 -20.58 12.26 -2.30
C GLU A 153 -19.08 12.11 -1.98
N ILE A 154 -18.44 11.01 -2.40
CA ILE A 154 -17.02 10.72 -2.13
C ILE A 154 -16.29 10.34 -3.43
N PRO A 155 -16.13 11.29 -4.38
CA PRO A 155 -15.65 10.98 -5.72
C PRO A 155 -14.21 10.46 -5.76
N ALA A 156 -13.38 10.79 -4.75
CA ALA A 156 -12.00 10.33 -4.65
C ALA A 156 -11.88 8.80 -4.60
N VAL A 157 -12.88 8.09 -4.07
CA VAL A 157 -12.85 6.63 -3.99
C VAL A 157 -13.05 5.96 -5.36
N ASN A 158 -13.67 6.65 -6.32
CA ASN A 158 -13.81 6.12 -7.68
C ASN A 158 -12.46 5.80 -8.33
N LEU A 159 -11.40 6.55 -7.99
CA LEU A 159 -10.06 6.26 -8.47
C LEU A 159 -9.57 4.89 -7.96
N MET A 160 -9.85 4.59 -6.69
CA MET A 160 -9.43 3.33 -6.07
C MET A 160 -10.14 2.14 -6.71
N TYR A 161 -11.45 2.25 -7.00
CA TYR A 161 -12.17 1.16 -7.69
C TYR A 161 -11.70 0.99 -9.12
N TYR A 162 -11.41 2.10 -9.79
CA TYR A 162 -10.90 2.04 -11.15
C TYR A 162 -9.56 1.30 -11.18
N TRP A 163 -8.64 1.68 -10.30
CA TRP A 163 -7.36 1.00 -10.15
C TRP A 163 -7.54 -0.49 -9.80
N ASP A 164 -8.42 -0.84 -8.86
CA ASP A 164 -8.67 -2.23 -8.49
C ASP A 164 -9.24 -3.06 -9.66
N ASN A 165 -10.19 -2.49 -10.40
CA ASN A 165 -10.77 -3.15 -11.58
C ASN A 165 -9.74 -3.32 -12.70
N LEU A 166 -8.86 -2.34 -12.92
CA LEU A 166 -7.74 -2.46 -13.85
C LEU A 166 -6.78 -3.56 -13.40
N ALA A 167 -6.44 -3.61 -12.11
CA ALA A 167 -5.58 -4.66 -11.56
C ALA A 167 -6.18 -6.06 -11.76
N GLY A 168 -7.48 -6.23 -11.52
CA GLY A 168 -8.19 -7.49 -11.78
C GLY A 168 -8.16 -7.90 -13.26
N GLN A 169 -8.42 -6.97 -14.18
CA GLN A 169 -8.37 -7.21 -15.62
C GLN A 169 -6.94 -7.55 -16.10
N ALA A 170 -5.94 -6.83 -15.60
CA ALA A 170 -4.55 -7.08 -15.90
C ALA A 170 -4.11 -8.45 -15.38
N ALA A 171 -4.49 -8.83 -14.16
CA ALA A 171 -4.21 -10.14 -13.60
C ALA A 171 -4.83 -11.26 -14.45
N ALA A 172 -6.11 -11.13 -14.85
CA ALA A 172 -6.76 -12.09 -15.75
C ALA A 172 -6.04 -12.24 -17.10
N SER A 173 -5.52 -11.13 -17.64
CA SER A 173 -4.75 -11.11 -18.89
C SER A 173 -3.40 -11.84 -18.73
N VAL A 174 -2.69 -11.60 -17.61
CA VAL A 174 -1.45 -12.32 -17.26
C VAL A 174 -1.73 -13.82 -17.14
N TYR A 175 -2.75 -14.23 -16.38
CA TYR A 175 -3.12 -15.65 -16.25
C TYR A 175 -3.39 -16.29 -17.62
N THR A 176 -4.20 -15.63 -18.45
CA THR A 176 -4.54 -16.14 -19.78
C THR A 176 -3.28 -16.32 -20.62
N SER A 177 -2.39 -15.32 -20.66
CA SER A 177 -1.15 -15.38 -21.45
C SER A 177 -0.22 -16.53 -21.06
N ILE A 178 -0.17 -16.88 -19.77
CA ILE A 178 0.65 -17.97 -19.25
C ILE A 178 -0.03 -19.33 -19.53
N LEU A 179 -1.36 -19.40 -19.43
CA LEU A 179 -2.12 -20.64 -19.52
C LEU A 179 -2.48 -21.07 -20.95
N THR A 180 -2.39 -20.18 -21.94
CA THR A 180 -2.64 -20.46 -23.38
C THR A 180 -1.55 -21.27 -24.06
N LEU A 181 -0.52 -21.70 -23.33
CA LEU A 181 0.44 -22.67 -23.82
C LEU A 181 -0.26 -24.04 -23.99
N ASP A 182 -0.10 -24.66 -25.16
CA ASP A 182 -0.76 -25.93 -25.50
C ASP A 182 0.13 -27.15 -25.19
N PRO A 183 -0.21 -27.90 -24.13
CA PRO A 183 0.09 -29.32 -24.07
C PRO A 183 -1.18 -30.17 -24.01
N THR A 184 -1.02 -31.42 -24.42
CA THR A 184 -2.09 -32.42 -24.57
C THR A 184 -2.60 -33.01 -23.25
N THR A 185 -1.89 -32.84 -22.13
CA THR A 185 -2.27 -33.38 -20.80
C THR A 185 -2.00 -32.43 -19.63
N PRO A 186 -2.72 -32.54 -18.49
CA PRO A 186 -2.45 -31.74 -17.29
C PRO A 186 -1.02 -31.88 -16.73
N GLN A 187 -0.42 -33.07 -16.84
CA GLN A 187 0.93 -33.34 -16.35
C GLN A 187 1.99 -32.62 -17.20
N GLU A 188 1.82 -32.61 -18.52
CA GLU A 188 2.68 -31.84 -19.43
C GLU A 188 2.54 -30.33 -19.17
N LYS A 189 1.31 -29.86 -18.92
CA LYS A 189 1.05 -28.47 -18.53
C LYS A 189 1.78 -28.07 -17.26
N ASN A 190 1.74 -28.91 -16.22
CA ASN A 190 2.44 -28.64 -14.98
C ASN A 190 3.97 -28.55 -15.18
N LYS A 191 4.56 -29.46 -15.97
CA LYS A 191 5.99 -29.40 -16.30
C LYS A 191 6.36 -28.12 -17.05
N GLN A 192 5.53 -27.70 -18.00
CA GLN A 192 5.74 -26.47 -18.75
C GLN A 192 5.64 -25.22 -17.86
N LEU A 193 4.65 -25.16 -16.98
CA LEU A 193 4.52 -24.05 -16.02
C LEU A 193 5.73 -23.97 -15.08
N ASN A 194 6.22 -25.11 -14.59
CA ASN A 194 7.43 -25.15 -13.77
C ASN A 194 8.64 -24.59 -14.52
N ALA A 195 8.87 -25.01 -15.77
CA ALA A 195 9.96 -24.49 -16.59
C ALA A 195 9.80 -22.98 -16.85
N TYR A 196 8.58 -22.52 -17.11
CA TYR A 196 8.28 -21.10 -17.30
C TYR A 196 8.61 -20.27 -16.04
N PHE A 197 8.19 -20.73 -14.86
CA PHE A 197 8.48 -20.06 -13.60
C PHE A 197 9.97 -20.03 -13.27
N GLU A 198 10.71 -21.10 -13.59
CA GLU A 198 12.16 -21.12 -13.45
C GLU A 198 12.84 -20.03 -14.31
N GLU A 199 12.39 -19.86 -15.56
CA GLU A 199 12.91 -18.80 -16.44
C GLU A 199 12.52 -17.39 -15.95
N LEU A 200 11.34 -17.21 -15.38
CA LEU A 200 10.96 -15.93 -14.75
C LEU A 200 11.87 -15.60 -13.55
N ALA A 201 12.15 -16.59 -12.70
CA ALA A 201 13.08 -16.41 -11.59
C ALA A 201 14.48 -16.02 -12.08
N LYS A 202 14.98 -16.68 -13.14
CA LYS A 202 16.28 -16.36 -13.79
C LYS A 202 16.28 -14.96 -14.38
N ALA A 203 15.19 -14.53 -15.01
CA ALA A 203 15.07 -13.18 -15.53
C ALA A 203 15.14 -12.12 -14.42
N TYR A 204 14.61 -12.42 -13.22
CA TYR A 204 14.64 -11.48 -12.09
C TYR A 204 16.00 -11.43 -11.38
N LYS A 205 16.59 -12.58 -11.01
CA LYS A 205 17.84 -12.63 -10.21
C LYS A 205 19.12 -12.88 -11.01
N GLY A 206 19.03 -13.18 -12.30
CA GLY A 206 20.19 -13.56 -13.11
C GLY A 206 20.78 -14.91 -12.68
N LYS A 207 22.11 -14.97 -12.52
CA LYS A 207 22.84 -16.23 -12.24
C LYS A 207 22.68 -16.77 -10.82
N GLY A 208 22.10 -15.99 -9.90
CA GLY A 208 21.96 -16.34 -8.49
C GLY A 208 20.69 -17.12 -8.12
N VAL A 209 19.97 -17.68 -9.10
CA VAL A 209 18.73 -18.44 -8.85
C VAL A 209 19.03 -19.80 -8.25
N THR A 210 18.39 -20.10 -7.12
CA THR A 210 18.35 -21.45 -6.53
C THR A 210 17.12 -22.21 -7.01
N GLU A 211 17.10 -23.54 -6.86
CA GLU A 211 15.88 -24.32 -7.06
C GLU A 211 14.74 -23.76 -6.18
N ASN A 212 13.54 -23.60 -6.77
CA ASN A 212 12.30 -23.15 -6.12
C ASN A 212 12.25 -21.68 -5.64
N ASP A 213 12.77 -20.74 -6.43
CA ASP A 213 12.71 -19.30 -6.11
C ASP A 213 11.34 -18.66 -6.43
N SER A 214 10.34 -19.03 -5.63
CA SER A 214 8.97 -18.55 -5.78
C SER A 214 8.85 -17.03 -5.63
N CYS A 215 9.66 -16.41 -4.75
CA CYS A 215 9.66 -14.97 -4.56
C CYS A 215 10.16 -14.22 -5.80
N ALA A 216 11.24 -14.69 -6.44
CA ALA A 216 11.72 -14.11 -7.69
C ALA A 216 10.65 -14.21 -8.80
N THR A 217 9.97 -15.35 -8.87
CA THR A 217 8.87 -15.58 -9.82
C THR A 217 7.72 -14.60 -9.58
N ILE A 218 7.27 -14.45 -8.33
CA ILE A 218 6.19 -13.52 -7.96
C ILE A 218 6.56 -12.08 -8.32
N ASN A 219 7.81 -11.67 -8.07
CA ASN A 219 8.27 -10.33 -8.44
C ASN A 219 8.22 -10.11 -9.95
N MET A 220 8.63 -11.11 -10.76
CA MET A 220 8.50 -11.03 -12.21
C MET A 220 7.03 -10.97 -12.67
N LEU A 221 6.13 -11.72 -12.04
CA LEU A 221 4.69 -11.62 -12.30
C LEU A 221 4.13 -10.23 -11.95
N ASN A 222 4.63 -9.58 -10.89
CA ASN A 222 4.27 -8.20 -10.55
C ASN A 222 4.71 -7.20 -11.63
N PHE A 223 5.87 -7.42 -12.28
CA PHE A 223 6.26 -6.61 -13.44
C PHE A 223 5.30 -6.82 -14.62
N PHE A 224 4.90 -8.06 -14.91
CA PHE A 224 3.91 -8.33 -15.97
C PHE A 224 2.56 -7.69 -15.67
N LEU A 225 2.08 -7.80 -14.43
CA LEU A 225 0.86 -7.13 -13.98
C LEU A 225 0.95 -5.61 -14.21
N SER A 226 2.06 -4.99 -13.82
CA SER A 226 2.28 -3.55 -13.99
C SER A 226 2.28 -3.13 -15.47
N ASN A 227 2.89 -3.93 -16.33
CA ASN A 227 2.90 -3.70 -17.78
C ASN A 227 1.51 -3.85 -18.38
N GLU A 228 0.73 -4.86 -17.98
CA GLU A 228 -0.64 -5.05 -18.45
C GLU A 228 -1.55 -3.91 -17.97
N ILE A 229 -1.42 -3.44 -16.73
CA ILE A 229 -2.12 -2.23 -16.26
C ILE A 229 -1.80 -1.04 -17.17
N GLY A 230 -0.52 -0.84 -17.54
CA GLY A 230 -0.11 0.24 -18.43
C GLY A 230 -0.60 0.12 -19.88
N ARG A 231 -0.96 -1.10 -20.34
CA ARG A 231 -1.52 -1.37 -21.66
C ARG A 231 -3.03 -1.14 -21.71
N LEU A 232 -3.72 -1.36 -20.59
CA LEU A 232 -5.15 -1.07 -20.50
C LEU A 232 -5.35 0.43 -20.67
N ASN A 233 -6.17 0.83 -21.64
CA ASN A 233 -6.46 2.25 -21.88
C ASN A 233 -7.05 2.86 -20.61
N CYS A 234 -6.36 3.87 -20.08
CA CYS A 234 -6.88 4.68 -19.00
C CYS A 234 -7.82 5.73 -19.56
N ASP A 235 -9.14 5.47 -19.51
CA ASP A 235 -10.09 6.56 -19.66
C ASP A 235 -9.82 7.58 -18.53
N PRO A 236 -9.64 8.87 -18.84
CA PRO A 236 -9.29 9.84 -17.83
C PRO A 236 -10.46 10.00 -16.86
N ILE A 237 -10.33 9.44 -15.66
CA ILE A 237 -11.22 9.79 -14.55
C ILE A 237 -10.89 11.24 -14.18
N LYS A 238 -11.85 12.12 -14.45
CA LYS A 238 -11.78 13.51 -14.01
C LYS A 238 -11.96 13.53 -12.50
N LEU A 239 -10.87 13.84 -11.79
CA LEU A 239 -10.87 14.10 -10.36
C LEU A 239 -10.38 15.52 -10.13
N ASP A 240 -11.03 16.20 -9.21
CA ASP A 240 -10.54 17.48 -8.70
C ASP A 240 -9.41 17.22 -7.69
N ILE A 241 -8.21 17.00 -8.21
CA ILE A 241 -7.00 16.85 -7.39
C ILE A 241 -6.44 18.25 -7.14
N SER A 242 -7.06 18.98 -6.20
CA SER A 242 -6.61 20.32 -5.81
C SER A 242 -5.41 20.28 -4.86
N SER A 243 -4.41 21.13 -5.12
CA SER A 243 -3.27 21.34 -4.23
C SER A 243 -3.62 22.04 -2.92
N GLU A 244 -4.80 22.66 -2.82
CA GLU A 244 -5.28 23.33 -1.61
C GLU A 244 -5.50 22.33 -0.47
N ASN A 245 -5.78 21.06 -0.81
CA ASN A 245 -5.96 19.97 0.15
C ASN A 245 -4.65 19.44 0.76
N LYS A 246 -3.47 19.95 0.35
CA LYS A 246 -2.18 19.51 0.91
C LYS A 246 -2.07 19.71 2.42
N ALA A 247 -2.75 20.72 2.97
CA ALA A 247 -2.77 20.98 4.40
C ALA A 247 -3.48 19.89 5.22
N ILE A 248 -4.27 19.02 4.59
CA ILE A 248 -5.01 17.93 5.26
C ILE A 248 -4.06 16.80 5.67
N ILE A 249 -2.99 16.55 4.90
CA ILE A 249 -2.03 15.49 5.19
C ILE A 249 -0.96 16.05 6.13
N ASN A 250 -0.95 15.54 7.37
CA ASN A 250 0.10 15.88 8.32
C ASN A 250 1.47 15.29 7.89
N THR A 251 2.54 15.82 8.48
CA THR A 251 3.92 15.45 8.19
C THR A 251 4.20 13.95 8.38
N GLU A 252 3.59 13.31 9.39
CA GLU A 252 3.80 11.89 9.66
C GLU A 252 3.17 11.00 8.60
N HIS A 253 1.95 11.30 8.17
CA HIS A 253 1.27 10.59 7.09
C HIS A 253 2.01 10.79 5.76
N TYR A 254 2.45 12.01 5.47
CA TYR A 254 3.25 12.29 4.28
C TYR A 254 4.56 11.48 4.25
N ALA A 255 5.28 11.43 5.37
CA ALA A 255 6.48 10.62 5.55
C ALA A 255 6.20 9.13 5.37
N SER A 256 5.05 8.66 5.85
CA SER A 256 4.63 7.26 5.75
C SER A 256 4.31 6.85 4.32
N ILE A 257 3.67 7.74 3.53
CA ILE A 257 3.44 7.54 2.09
C ILE A 257 4.77 7.44 1.34
N ASN A 258 5.66 8.41 1.57
CA ASN A 258 6.98 8.40 0.93
C ASN A 258 7.80 7.15 1.30
N ALA A 259 7.73 6.70 2.56
CA ALA A 259 8.39 5.48 3.00
C ALA A 259 7.88 4.24 2.26
N ARG A 260 6.56 4.10 2.08
CA ARG A 260 5.97 2.98 1.31
C ARG A 260 6.43 2.94 -0.15
N ILE A 261 6.77 4.09 -0.72
CA ILE A 261 7.28 4.20 -2.09
C ILE A 261 8.79 3.93 -2.13
N ASN A 262 9.53 4.41 -1.13
CA ASN A 262 10.98 4.54 -1.22
C ASN A 262 11.77 3.57 -0.34
N ILE A 263 11.14 2.82 0.57
CA ILE A 263 11.78 1.84 1.47
C ILE A 263 11.23 0.45 1.16
N LEU A 264 12.11 -0.54 1.04
CA LEU A 264 11.73 -1.93 0.82
C LEU A 264 11.19 -2.56 2.11
N PRO A 265 10.16 -3.42 2.02
CA PRO A 265 9.59 -4.10 3.18
C PRO A 265 10.56 -5.13 3.79
N THR A 266 11.45 -5.69 2.97
CA THR A 266 12.52 -6.58 3.38
C THR A 266 13.85 -5.97 2.98
N ALA A 267 14.82 -6.03 3.88
CA ALA A 267 16.14 -5.49 3.67
C ALA A 267 17.17 -6.62 3.70
N SER A 268 18.15 -6.58 2.80
CA SER A 268 19.27 -7.52 2.78
C SER A 268 20.57 -6.79 3.11
N PRO A 269 21.39 -7.27 4.06
CA PRO A 269 22.65 -6.62 4.40
C PRO A 269 23.58 -6.50 3.19
N LEU A 270 24.27 -5.36 3.06
CA LEU A 270 25.28 -5.09 2.02
C LEU A 270 24.77 -5.19 0.56
N SER A 271 23.46 -5.26 0.38
CA SER A 271 22.82 -5.22 -0.93
C SER A 271 22.65 -3.77 -1.41
N CYS A 272 22.48 -3.58 -2.72
CA CYS A 272 22.31 -2.24 -3.29
C CYS A 272 21.18 -1.47 -2.60
N GLY A 273 21.47 -0.26 -2.11
CA GLY A 273 20.51 0.59 -1.40
C GLY A 273 20.36 0.25 0.09
N SER A 274 21.11 -0.69 0.65
CA SER A 274 21.06 -0.95 2.08
C SER A 274 21.65 0.23 2.87
N ILE A 275 20.95 0.61 3.95
CA ILE A 275 21.37 1.66 4.88
C ILE A 275 21.81 0.99 6.18
N HIS A 276 23.04 1.26 6.59
CA HIS A 276 23.64 0.70 7.79
C HIS A 276 24.07 1.79 8.76
N ILE A 277 24.16 1.48 10.05
CA ILE A 277 24.89 2.31 11.01
C ILE A 277 26.35 2.39 10.57
N ASN A 278 26.92 3.58 10.57
CA ASN A 278 28.31 3.77 10.15
C ASN A 278 29.27 3.22 11.21
N PRO A 279 30.02 2.13 10.91
CA PRO A 279 30.97 1.55 11.86
C PRO A 279 32.26 2.38 11.97
N CYS A 280 32.56 3.23 10.99
CA CYS A 280 33.83 3.95 10.89
C CYS A 280 33.71 5.36 11.46
N GLU A 281 34.34 5.62 12.62
CA GLU A 281 34.32 6.96 13.25
C GLU A 281 34.91 8.06 12.35
N GLU A 282 35.96 7.73 11.61
CA GLU A 282 36.68 8.65 10.70
C GLU A 282 35.81 9.15 9.54
N LEU A 283 34.83 8.34 9.13
CA LEU A 283 33.90 8.65 8.04
C LEU A 283 32.61 9.32 8.52
N ARG A 284 32.44 9.54 9.84
CA ARG A 284 31.25 10.20 10.40
C ARG A 284 31.19 11.66 9.96
N LEU A 285 30.04 12.06 9.43
CA LEU A 285 29.79 13.46 9.07
C LEU A 285 29.82 14.33 10.32
N ASN A 286 30.42 15.52 10.19
CA ASN A 286 30.26 16.53 11.22
C ASN A 286 28.90 17.20 11.05
N ASP A 287 28.27 17.56 12.16
CA ASP A 287 27.06 18.38 12.18
C ASP A 287 27.19 19.67 11.33
N SER A 288 28.36 20.30 11.39
CA SER A 288 28.73 21.47 10.62
C SER A 288 28.83 21.21 9.12
N ASP A 289 28.89 19.95 8.65
CA ASP A 289 28.77 19.61 7.24
C ASP A 289 27.33 19.80 6.75
N ILE A 290 26.34 19.54 7.61
CA ILE A 290 24.90 19.52 7.28
C ILE A 290 24.20 20.84 7.58
N PHE A 291 24.49 21.45 8.73
CA PHE A 291 23.76 22.62 9.20
C PHE A 291 24.46 23.94 8.85
N ASN A 292 23.69 24.99 8.55
CA ASN A 292 24.24 26.35 8.42
C ASN A 292 24.76 26.87 9.77
N ASN A 293 24.06 26.54 10.85
CA ASN A 293 24.41 26.89 12.22
C ASN A 293 23.97 25.74 13.14
N ASN A 294 24.94 24.95 13.56
CA ASN A 294 24.75 23.74 14.34
C ASN A 294 24.25 24.04 15.77
N GLU A 295 24.76 25.10 16.40
CA GLU A 295 24.28 25.59 17.71
C GLU A 295 22.78 25.94 17.70
N ASN A 296 22.31 26.61 16.64
CA ASN A 296 20.90 26.96 16.51
C ASN A 296 20.02 25.72 16.28
N ALA A 297 20.50 24.75 15.49
CA ALA A 297 19.80 23.48 15.31
C ALA A 297 19.69 22.72 16.64
N LYS A 298 20.80 22.61 17.37
CA LYS A 298 20.85 21.96 18.69
C LYS A 298 19.94 22.63 19.71
N ARG A 299 19.93 23.96 19.78
CA ARG A 299 19.04 24.70 20.70
C ARG A 299 17.56 24.57 20.36
N HIS A 300 17.22 24.36 19.09
CA HIS A 300 15.82 24.24 18.67
C HIS A 300 15.18 22.96 19.18
N ASP A 301 15.89 21.84 19.03
CA ASP A 301 15.45 20.53 19.48
C ASP A 301 16.68 19.68 19.84
N VAL A 302 17.06 19.77 21.12
CA VAL A 302 18.23 19.07 21.67
C VAL A 302 18.09 17.57 21.48
N TYR A 303 16.89 17.04 21.73
CA TYR A 303 16.63 15.61 21.62
C TYR A 303 16.78 15.14 20.17
N ALA A 304 16.17 15.83 19.20
CA ALA A 304 16.30 15.49 17.79
C ALA A 304 17.74 15.57 17.29
N TYR A 305 18.50 16.54 17.81
CA TYR A 305 19.89 16.76 17.46
C TYR A 305 20.82 15.66 18.00
N GLU A 306 20.66 15.31 19.28
CA GLU A 306 21.51 14.32 19.95
C GLU A 306 21.20 12.88 19.50
N ASN A 307 20.00 12.64 18.94
CA ASN A 307 19.60 11.34 18.43
C ASN A 307 19.88 11.13 16.92
N MET A 308 20.57 12.07 16.25
CA MET A 308 21.00 11.85 14.85
C MET A 308 21.86 10.58 14.76
N ARG A 309 21.62 9.75 13.74
CA ARG A 309 22.33 8.47 13.60
C ARG A 309 23.31 8.52 12.43
N PRO A 310 24.61 8.28 12.64
CA PRO A 310 25.57 8.19 11.55
C PRO A 310 25.32 6.91 10.75
N ILE A 311 25.26 7.04 9.43
CA ILE A 311 24.94 5.95 8.52
C ILE A 311 25.91 5.85 7.36
N ILE A 312 25.91 4.71 6.69
CA ILE A 312 26.46 4.52 5.35
C ILE A 312 25.38 3.94 4.44
N CYS A 313 25.31 4.44 3.21
CA CYS A 313 24.41 3.96 2.17
C CYS A 313 25.20 3.17 1.13
N GLU A 314 24.83 1.91 0.87
CA GLU A 314 25.39 1.11 -0.22
C GLU A 314 24.82 1.61 -1.56
N VAL A 315 25.69 2.02 -2.47
CA VAL A 315 25.31 2.65 -3.74
C VAL A 315 25.91 1.96 -4.97
N SER A 316 26.25 0.68 -4.87
CA SER A 316 26.69 -0.09 -6.03
C SER A 316 25.57 -0.23 -7.06
N THR A 317 25.94 -0.50 -8.31
CA THR A 317 24.94 -0.64 -9.36
C THR A 317 24.22 -1.99 -9.22
N ILE A 318 22.90 -1.98 -9.40
CA ILE A 318 22.07 -3.19 -9.31
C ILE A 318 22.52 -4.22 -10.36
N CYS A 319 22.93 -3.75 -11.55
CA CYS A 319 23.46 -4.60 -12.62
C CYS A 319 24.73 -5.37 -12.19
N ASP A 320 25.66 -4.72 -11.47
CA ASP A 320 26.88 -5.38 -10.97
C ASP A 320 26.53 -6.50 -9.98
N GLN A 321 25.52 -6.28 -9.12
CA GLN A 321 25.04 -7.28 -8.16
C GLN A 321 24.31 -8.44 -8.86
N ALA A 322 23.40 -8.15 -9.80
CA ALA A 322 22.62 -9.18 -10.52
C ALA A 322 23.49 -10.08 -11.42
N GLN A 323 24.64 -9.57 -11.89
CA GLN A 323 25.57 -10.30 -12.73
C GLN A 323 26.69 -11.01 -11.96
N ASP A 324 26.70 -10.91 -10.63
CA ASP A 324 27.79 -11.38 -9.76
C ASP A 324 29.16 -10.84 -10.18
N ARG A 325 29.20 -9.54 -10.52
CA ARG A 325 30.40 -8.81 -10.97
C ARG A 325 30.91 -7.82 -9.94
N LYS A 326 30.25 -7.75 -8.78
CA LYS A 326 30.57 -6.81 -7.71
C LYS A 326 31.88 -7.21 -7.01
N GLN A 327 32.98 -6.54 -7.37
CA GLN A 327 34.29 -6.76 -6.73
C GLN A 327 34.51 -5.91 -5.48
N LEU A 328 33.90 -4.73 -5.44
CA LEU A 328 33.97 -3.78 -4.32
C LEU A 328 32.56 -3.28 -4.02
N ASN A 329 32.26 -3.10 -2.74
CA ASN A 329 31.10 -2.38 -2.25
C ASN A 329 31.38 -0.89 -2.27
N ARG A 330 30.39 -0.08 -2.67
CA ARG A 330 30.51 1.36 -2.82
C ARG A 330 29.59 2.03 -1.81
N PHE A 331 30.10 2.95 -1.01
CA PHE A 331 29.34 3.54 0.08
C PHE A 331 29.41 5.07 0.07
N ILE A 332 28.33 5.69 0.57
CA ILE A 332 28.28 7.12 0.89
C ILE A 332 27.94 7.28 2.37
N PRO A 333 28.83 7.89 3.18
CA PRO A 333 28.52 8.27 4.55
C PRO A 333 27.44 9.35 4.63
N GLY A 334 26.66 9.30 5.70
CA GLY A 334 25.59 10.24 5.95
C GLY A 334 25.12 10.28 7.39
N LEU A 335 24.02 10.98 7.61
CA LEU A 335 23.27 11.05 8.85
C LEU A 335 21.78 10.85 8.58
N ILE A 336 21.12 10.11 9.47
CA ILE A 336 19.68 10.19 9.63
C ILE A 336 19.38 11.38 10.54
N VAL A 337 18.58 12.32 10.03
CA VAL A 337 18.28 13.57 10.73
C VAL A 337 16.77 13.75 10.85
N SER A 338 16.31 14.08 12.06
CA SER A 338 14.89 14.35 12.31
C SER A 338 14.37 15.51 11.44
N ALA A 339 13.13 15.39 10.97
CA ALA A 339 12.45 16.44 10.22
C ALA A 339 12.32 17.76 10.99
N ALA A 340 12.33 17.72 12.34
CA ALA A 340 12.29 18.91 13.19
C ALA A 340 13.47 19.88 12.92
N LEU A 341 14.58 19.36 12.37
CA LEU A 341 15.80 20.12 12.10
C LEU A 341 15.93 20.59 10.65
N GLU A 342 14.97 20.28 9.76
CA GLU A 342 15.04 20.54 8.31
C GLU A 342 15.38 22.01 7.98
N LYS A 343 14.75 22.95 8.69
CA LYS A 343 14.93 24.40 8.45
C LYS A 343 16.36 24.89 8.68
N TYR A 344 17.21 24.10 9.34
CA TYR A 344 18.61 24.43 9.62
C TYR A 344 19.60 23.85 8.62
N PHE A 345 19.16 22.98 7.69
CA PHE A 345 20.02 22.42 6.67
C PHE A 345 20.69 23.52 5.82
N LYS A 346 21.92 23.25 5.40
CA LYS A 346 22.63 24.11 4.46
C LYS A 346 21.82 24.25 3.18
N LYS A 347 21.62 25.50 2.76
CA LYS A 347 21.01 25.80 1.47
C LYS A 347 22.12 25.80 0.42
N ASN A 348 21.85 25.23 -0.75
CA ASN A 348 22.78 25.21 -1.90
C ASN A 348 24.08 24.40 -1.68
N ALA A 349 24.07 23.42 -0.78
CA ALA A 349 25.19 22.48 -0.64
C ALA A 349 25.02 21.32 -1.65
N ASP A 350 25.48 21.51 -2.89
CA ASP A 350 25.31 20.51 -3.97
C ASP A 350 25.98 19.15 -3.71
N TYR A 351 26.93 19.11 -2.78
CA TYR A 351 27.57 17.88 -2.30
C TYR A 351 26.71 17.09 -1.32
N LEU A 352 25.70 17.71 -0.72
CA LEU A 352 24.75 17.02 0.14
C LEU A 352 23.58 16.51 -0.69
N TYR A 353 23.26 15.24 -0.49
CA TYR A 353 22.00 14.66 -0.87
C TYR A 353 21.06 14.66 0.32
N ILE A 354 19.85 15.18 0.16
CA ILE A 354 18.79 15.13 1.15
C ILE A 354 17.63 14.37 0.50
N SER A 355 17.18 13.28 1.12
CA SER A 355 16.07 12.48 0.61
C SER A 355 14.74 13.23 0.67
N CYS A 356 13.68 12.61 0.15
CA CYS A 356 12.32 12.94 0.57
C CYS A 356 12.15 12.65 2.09
N LEU A 357 11.08 13.16 2.68
CA LEU A 357 10.74 12.89 4.07
C LEU A 357 10.30 11.44 4.23
N LEU A 358 10.89 10.70 5.17
CA LEU A 358 10.67 9.26 5.38
C LEU A 358 10.27 8.96 6.83
N ARG A 359 9.74 7.75 7.04
CA ARG A 359 9.39 7.18 8.35
C ARG A 359 9.66 5.69 8.34
N HIS A 360 10.18 5.14 9.45
CA HIS A 360 10.46 3.72 9.58
C HIS A 360 10.41 3.29 11.05
N ALA A 361 9.90 2.09 11.34
CA ALA A 361 9.67 1.61 12.70
C ALA A 361 10.95 1.62 13.58
N ASN A 362 12.08 1.27 12.97
CA ASN A 362 13.35 1.13 13.70
C ASN A 362 14.18 2.43 13.80
N VAL A 363 13.62 3.57 13.40
CA VAL A 363 14.35 4.83 13.25
C VAL A 363 13.68 5.96 14.03
N LEU A 364 14.43 6.61 14.93
CA LEU A 364 14.01 7.79 15.70
C LEU A 364 12.62 7.67 16.35
N ASP A 365 12.31 6.52 16.97
CA ASP A 365 11.01 6.24 17.58
C ASP A 365 9.84 6.48 16.60
N GLU A 366 10.03 6.04 15.36
CA GLU A 366 9.12 6.22 14.23
C GLU A 366 8.82 7.67 13.84
N LYS A 367 9.62 8.64 14.28
CA LYS A 367 9.43 10.03 13.89
C LYS A 367 9.89 10.27 12.44
N PRO A 368 9.28 11.23 11.73
CA PRO A 368 9.72 11.60 10.38
C PRO A 368 11.19 12.06 10.33
N PHE A 369 11.91 11.62 9.31
CA PHE A 369 13.34 11.88 9.15
C PHE A 369 13.75 12.05 7.68
N TYR A 370 14.95 12.60 7.49
CA TYR A 370 15.66 12.68 6.23
C TYR A 370 16.92 11.81 6.27
N ILE A 371 17.26 11.21 5.13
CA ILE A 371 18.59 10.66 4.88
C ILE A 371 19.41 11.79 4.26
N VAL A 372 20.48 12.19 4.95
CA VAL A 372 21.41 13.21 4.47
C VAL A 372 22.75 12.54 4.17
N LEU A 373 23.16 12.48 2.91
CA LEU A 373 24.41 11.86 2.48
C LEU A 373 25.40 12.92 1.99
N ASP A 374 26.69 12.74 2.27
CA ASP A 374 27.76 13.62 1.78
C ASP A 374 28.58 12.95 0.69
N PHE A 375 28.38 13.39 -0.55
CA PHE A 375 29.04 12.81 -1.72
C PHE A 375 30.56 13.01 -1.73
N ARG A 376 31.10 13.98 -0.98
CA ARG A 376 32.56 14.17 -0.87
C ARG A 376 33.23 13.01 -0.16
N ARG A 377 32.48 12.25 0.63
CA ARG A 377 32.98 11.13 1.44
C ARG A 377 32.70 9.76 0.82
N PHE A 378 32.31 9.72 -0.45
CA PHE A 378 32.11 8.47 -1.19
C PHE A 378 33.39 7.62 -1.17
N PHE A 379 33.26 6.33 -0.84
CA PHE A 379 34.38 5.40 -0.73
C PHE A 379 34.00 4.00 -1.25
N SER A 380 35.01 3.15 -1.44
CA SER A 380 34.82 1.76 -1.85
C SER A 380 35.63 0.82 -0.96
N ILE A 381 35.04 -0.31 -0.59
CA ILE A 381 35.67 -1.32 0.27
C ILE A 381 35.34 -2.71 -0.27
N LYS A 382 36.27 -3.66 -0.12
CA LYS A 382 36.03 -5.04 -0.55
C LYS A 382 35.06 -5.75 0.40
N GLU A 383 35.37 -5.74 1.68
CA GLU A 383 34.62 -6.35 2.76
C GLU A 383 34.83 -5.58 4.05
N PHE A 384 33.85 -5.61 4.95
CA PHE A 384 34.06 -5.14 6.31
C PHE A 384 34.57 -6.29 7.17
N GLU A 385 35.38 -5.99 8.19
CA GLU A 385 35.79 -6.98 9.20
C GLU A 385 34.56 -7.54 9.93
N GLU A 386 33.62 -6.67 10.29
CA GLU A 386 32.31 -7.01 10.85
C GLU A 386 31.21 -6.41 9.99
N THR A 387 30.15 -7.18 9.73
CA THR A 387 29.03 -6.69 8.91
C THR A 387 28.33 -5.54 9.65
N PRO A 388 28.24 -4.34 9.05
CA PRO A 388 27.62 -3.19 9.71
C PRO A 388 26.13 -3.43 9.99
N ASP A 389 25.63 -2.90 11.11
CA ASP A 389 24.23 -3.04 11.52
C ASP A 389 23.28 -2.45 10.47
N LEU A 390 22.43 -3.30 9.90
CA LEU A 390 21.42 -2.93 8.90
C LEU A 390 20.23 -2.22 9.56
N LEU A 391 19.84 -1.06 9.04
CA LEU A 391 18.65 -0.34 9.48
C LEU A 391 17.43 -0.65 8.61
N PHE A 392 17.58 -0.44 7.30
CA PHE A 392 16.55 -0.67 6.28
C PHE A 392 17.21 -0.62 4.89
N GLN A 393 16.44 -0.87 3.85
CA GLN A 393 16.91 -0.78 2.46
C GLN A 393 15.99 0.13 1.66
N ILE A 394 16.56 1.01 0.85
CA ILE A 394 15.79 1.88 -0.04
C ILE A 394 15.44 1.17 -1.34
N SER A 395 14.33 1.59 -1.96
CA SER A 395 13.90 1.13 -3.28
C SER A 395 14.92 1.46 -4.37
N GLU A 396 14.87 0.71 -5.47
CA GLU A 396 15.70 0.94 -6.66
C GLU A 396 15.53 2.36 -7.23
N THR A 397 14.30 2.90 -7.20
CA THR A 397 14.01 4.26 -7.67
C THR A 397 14.77 5.32 -6.87
N LEU A 398 14.74 5.22 -5.53
CA LEU A 398 15.46 6.17 -4.68
C LEU A 398 16.97 5.99 -4.80
N LEU A 399 17.45 4.74 -4.86
CA LEU A 399 18.86 4.43 -5.09
C LEU A 399 19.36 5.02 -6.41
N MET A 400 18.63 4.82 -7.51
CA MET A 400 18.98 5.36 -8.82
C MET A 400 19.02 6.89 -8.80
N HIS A 401 18.11 7.54 -8.06
CA HIS A 401 18.17 8.99 -7.88
C HIS A 401 19.44 9.45 -7.14
N ILE A 402 19.84 8.74 -6.08
CA ILE A 402 21.10 8.99 -5.35
C ILE A 402 22.30 8.80 -6.29
N GLN A 403 22.36 7.67 -7.00
CA GLN A 403 23.45 7.34 -7.93
C GLN A 403 23.59 8.38 -9.05
N ASN A 404 22.47 8.84 -9.63
CA ASN A 404 22.48 9.88 -10.65
C ASN A 404 23.01 11.22 -10.10
N ARG A 405 22.63 11.59 -8.88
CA ARG A 405 23.13 12.80 -8.21
C ARG A 405 24.61 12.68 -7.85
N LEU A 406 25.04 11.52 -7.37
CA LEU A 406 26.45 11.21 -7.10
C LEU A 406 27.28 11.30 -8.37
N GLY A 407 26.86 10.66 -9.46
CA GLY A 407 27.56 10.69 -10.74
C GLY A 407 27.79 12.10 -11.27
N ARG A 408 26.80 13.00 -11.11
CA ARG A 408 26.96 14.44 -11.43
C ARG A 408 28.00 15.11 -10.54
N HIS A 409 27.99 14.83 -9.23
CA HIS A 409 28.95 15.40 -8.29
C HIS A 409 30.39 14.97 -8.58
N ILE A 410 30.61 13.68 -8.81
CA ILE A 410 31.95 13.13 -9.10
C ILE A 410 32.50 13.65 -10.43
N SER A 411 31.62 13.90 -11.41
CA SER A 411 32.02 14.41 -12.73
C SER A 411 32.36 15.90 -12.75
N ASN A 412 32.19 16.62 -11.64
CA ASN A 412 32.49 18.05 -11.59
C ASN A 412 34.01 18.30 -11.70
N PRO A 413 34.47 19.06 -12.70
CA PRO A 413 35.89 19.41 -12.85
C PRO A 413 36.32 20.29 -11.67
N GLY A 414 37.00 19.67 -10.70
CA GLY A 414 37.39 20.30 -9.43
C GLY A 414 37.27 19.35 -8.22
N VAL A 415 36.56 18.23 -8.35
CA VAL A 415 36.49 17.19 -7.32
C VAL A 415 37.54 16.11 -7.66
N VAL A 416 38.52 15.91 -6.76
CA VAL A 416 39.54 14.84 -6.88
C VAL A 416 39.26 13.79 -5.81
N PHE A 417 38.97 12.56 -6.24
CA PHE A 417 38.85 11.42 -5.34
C PHE A 417 40.21 10.76 -5.13
N ALA A 418 40.69 10.75 -3.88
CA ALA A 418 41.78 9.90 -3.45
C ALA A 418 41.18 8.74 -2.66
N ASN A 419 41.36 7.52 -3.14
CA ASN A 419 40.87 6.33 -2.44
C ASN A 419 41.71 6.16 -1.17
N HIS A 420 41.12 6.34 0.01
CA HIS A 420 41.76 6.01 1.27
C HIS A 420 41.82 4.48 1.36
N LYS A 421 43.05 3.95 1.42
CA LYS A 421 43.33 2.52 1.57
C LYS A 421 42.80 1.98 2.87
#